data_AF-A0A382IJ21-F1
#
_entry.id   AF-A0A382IJ21-F1
#
_cell.length_a   1.000
_cell.length_b   1.000
_cell.length_c   1.000
_cell.angle_alpha   90.00
_cell.angle_beta   90.00
_cell.angle_gamma   90.00
#
_symmetry.space_group_name_H-M   'P 1'
#
loop_
_entity.id
_entity.type
_entity.pdbx_description
1 polymer ?
#
loop_
_entity_poly.entity_id
_entity_poly.type
_entity_poly.pdbx_seq_one_letter_code
_entity_poly.pdbx_strand_id
1 'polypeptide(L)'
;MVQAHEASEADMVTVAVRRVNVSDRSKESLLDFIDTKKFFLLPNTAGCYTSDDAVRTARLAREVGLSNWVKLEVIGDQRTLFPDNEALLEATRILVKENFVVLPYTNDDPV
;
A
#
# COMPACT_ATOMS: atom_id res chain seq x y z
N MET A 1 16.27 7.49 8.07
CA MET A 1 15.28 7.32 6.98
C MET A 1 15.71 8.13 5.76
N VAL A 2 15.81 9.46 5.85
CA VAL A 2 16.23 10.34 4.73
C VAL A 2 17.51 9.88 4.02
N GLN A 3 18.60 9.64 4.76
CA GLN A 3 19.87 9.17 4.16
C GLN A 3 19.74 7.86 3.36
N ALA A 4 18.87 6.94 3.79
CA ALA A 4 18.65 5.68 3.08
C ALA A 4 17.87 5.91 1.78
N HIS A 5 16.88 6.80 1.79
CA HIS A 5 16.15 7.17 0.58
C HIS A 5 17.09 7.84 -0.45
N GLU A 6 17.91 8.79 -0.01
CA GLU A 6 18.86 9.48 -0.88
C GLU A 6 19.91 8.52 -1.46
N ALA A 7 20.46 7.62 -0.65
CA ALA A 7 21.45 6.64 -1.11
C ALA A 7 20.86 5.55 -2.03
N SER A 8 19.55 5.26 -1.92
CA SER A 8 18.90 4.24 -2.74
C SER A 8 18.59 4.69 -4.17
N GLU A 9 18.59 6.00 -4.42
CA GLU A 9 18.17 6.62 -5.69
C GLU A 9 16.77 6.17 -6.17
N ALA A 10 15.92 5.74 -5.24
CA ALA A 10 14.56 5.31 -5.57
C ALA A 10 13.67 6.51 -5.93
N ASP A 11 12.77 6.34 -6.90
CA ASP A 11 11.75 7.35 -7.23
C ASP A 11 10.42 7.12 -6.48
N MET A 12 10.28 5.96 -5.83
CA MET A 12 9.02 5.51 -5.23
C MET A 12 9.24 4.88 -3.85
N VAL A 13 8.39 5.24 -2.89
CA VAL A 13 8.44 4.70 -1.52
C VAL A 13 7.07 4.18 -1.14
N THR A 14 7.00 2.93 -0.67
CA THR A 14 5.75 2.35 -0.19
C THR A 14 5.44 2.79 1.23
N VAL A 15 4.16 3.11 1.51
CA VAL A 15 3.71 3.51 2.85
C VAL A 15 2.49 2.71 3.30
N ALA A 16 2.52 2.19 4.52
CA ALA A 16 1.36 1.49 5.09
C ALA A 16 0.31 2.51 5.53
N VAL A 17 -0.90 2.41 4.99
CA VAL A 17 -1.98 3.40 5.20
C VAL A 17 -2.31 3.57 6.68
N ARG A 18 -2.31 2.49 7.46
CA ARG A 18 -2.52 2.50 8.92
C ARG A 18 -1.47 3.29 9.72
N ARG A 19 -0.29 3.57 9.14
CA ARG A 19 0.78 4.35 9.77
C ARG A 19 0.77 5.82 9.36
N VAL A 20 -0.17 6.21 8.50
CA VAL A 20 -0.36 7.61 8.12
C VAL A 20 -1.28 8.26 9.14
N ASN A 21 -0.75 9.21 9.90
CA ASN A 21 -1.55 9.95 10.87
C ASN A 21 -2.33 11.06 10.16
N VAL A 22 -3.53 10.75 9.68
CA VAL A 22 -4.37 11.68 8.90
C VAL A 22 -5.18 12.61 9.80
N SER A 23 -5.54 12.16 11.01
CA SER A 23 -6.46 12.87 11.91
C SER A 23 -5.82 13.92 12.81
N ASP A 24 -4.53 13.79 13.10
CA ASP A 24 -3.82 14.67 14.04
C ASP A 24 -2.47 15.10 13.46
N ARG A 25 -2.49 16.20 12.69
CA ARG A 25 -1.30 16.80 12.07
C ARG A 25 -0.33 17.43 13.09
N SER A 26 -0.68 17.47 14.38
CA SER A 26 0.20 18.00 15.43
C SER A 26 1.21 16.97 15.94
N LYS A 27 1.02 15.69 15.59
CA LYS A 27 1.92 14.60 15.94
C LYS A 27 2.77 14.22 14.74
N GLU A 28 4.03 13.96 15.02
CA GLU A 28 5.02 13.51 14.05
C GLU A 28 4.51 12.27 13.30
N SER A 29 4.47 12.35 11.98
CA SER A 29 4.05 11.29 11.07
C SER A 29 5.27 10.73 10.37
N LEU A 30 5.24 9.44 10.03
CA LEU A 30 6.32 8.83 9.25
C LEU A 30 6.48 9.50 7.86
N LEU A 31 5.40 10.12 7.37
CA LEU A 31 5.41 10.90 6.14
C LEU A 31 6.27 12.18 6.22
N ASP A 32 6.50 12.72 7.42
CA ASP A 32 7.28 13.95 7.60
C ASP A 32 8.77 13.75 7.25
N PHE A 33 9.21 12.49 7.16
CA PHE A 33 10.56 12.10 6.77
C PHE A 33 10.69 11.67 5.31
N ILE A 34 9.64 11.84 4.49
CA ILE A 34 9.63 11.52 3.07
C ILE A 34 9.36 12.80 2.27
N ASP A 35 10.31 13.19 1.43
CA ASP A 35 10.15 14.35 0.55
C ASP A 35 9.22 14.00 -0.62
N THR A 36 7.93 14.31 -0.48
CA THR A 36 6.89 14.02 -1.48
C THR A 36 7.03 14.82 -2.77
N LYS A 37 7.97 15.77 -2.86
CA LYS A 37 8.35 16.41 -4.12
C LYS A 37 9.36 15.59 -4.92
N LYS A 38 10.10 14.70 -4.26
CA LYS A 38 11.10 13.82 -4.87
C LYS A 38 10.56 12.40 -5.07
N PHE A 39 9.83 11.88 -4.10
CA PHE A 39 9.37 10.50 -4.10
C PHE A 39 7.86 10.40 -4.36
N PHE A 40 7.48 9.46 -5.23
CA PHE A 40 6.09 9.03 -5.36
C PHE A 40 5.72 8.11 -4.19
N LEU A 41 4.64 8.43 -3.48
CA LEU A 41 4.13 7.58 -2.41
C LEU A 41 3.23 6.48 -2.98
N LEU A 42 3.59 5.22 -2.75
CA LEU A 42 2.78 4.06 -3.10
C LEU A 42 2.10 3.49 -1.84
N PRO A 43 0.82 3.81 -1.56
CA PRO A 43 0.14 3.23 -0.42
C PRO A 43 0.01 1.71 -0.57
N ASN A 44 0.12 0.99 0.55
CA ASN A 44 -0.07 -0.46 0.59
C ASN A 44 -1.12 -0.87 1.62
N THR A 45 -1.70 -2.05 1.41
CA THR A 45 -2.71 -2.66 2.29
C THR A 45 -2.07 -3.61 3.32
N ALA A 46 -0.86 -3.28 3.80
CA ALA A 46 -0.11 -4.14 4.71
C ALA A 46 -0.91 -4.48 5.97
N GLY A 47 -1.03 -5.78 6.24
CA GLY A 47 -1.76 -6.32 7.39
C GLY A 47 -3.25 -6.53 7.15
N CYS A 48 -3.72 -6.44 5.90
CA CYS A 48 -5.03 -6.93 5.50
C CYS A 48 -4.99 -8.45 5.26
N TYR A 49 -5.97 -9.17 5.80
CA TYR A 49 -6.09 -10.64 5.70
C TYR A 49 -7.32 -11.07 4.89
N THR A 50 -8.12 -10.12 4.42
CA THR A 50 -9.31 -10.35 3.61
C THR A 50 -9.32 -9.38 2.43
N SER A 51 -10.02 -9.76 1.36
CA SER A 51 -10.25 -8.90 0.19
C SER A 51 -10.95 -7.60 0.59
N ASP A 52 -11.98 -7.68 1.44
CA ASP A 52 -12.73 -6.54 1.96
C ASP A 52 -11.85 -5.53 2.73
N ASP A 53 -10.99 -6.02 3.63
CA ASP A 53 -10.09 -5.15 4.40
C ASP A 53 -9.09 -4.43 3.48
N ALA A 54 -8.57 -5.14 2.47
CA ALA A 54 -7.62 -4.59 1.52
C ALA A 54 -8.29 -3.53 0.64
N VAL A 55 -9.47 -3.81 0.10
CA VAL A 55 -10.27 -2.87 -0.69
C VAL A 55 -10.61 -1.63 0.14
N ARG A 56 -11.06 -1.80 1.38
CA ARG A 56 -11.35 -0.69 2.29
C ARG A 56 -10.11 0.17 2.54
N THR A 57 -8.97 -0.45 2.79
CA THR A 57 -7.71 0.24 3.04
C THR A 57 -7.23 1.02 1.82
N ALA A 58 -7.34 0.44 0.62
CA ALA A 58 -7.01 1.12 -0.63
C ALA A 58 -7.92 2.34 -0.88
N ARG A 59 -9.23 2.20 -0.65
CA ARG A 59 -10.18 3.32 -0.75
C ARG A 59 -9.87 4.43 0.24
N LEU A 60 -9.54 4.09 1.49
CA LEU A 60 -9.10 5.07 2.49
C LEU A 60 -7.84 5.80 2.05
N ALA A 61 -6.84 5.09 1.52
CA ALA A 61 -5.60 5.69 1.02
C ALA A 61 -5.86 6.75 -0.07
N ARG A 62 -6.77 6.44 -0.99
CA ARG A 62 -7.20 7.36 -2.04
C ARG A 62 -7.94 8.56 -1.47
N GLU A 63 -8.85 8.34 -0.52
CA GLU A 63 -9.68 9.40 0.06
C GLU A 63 -8.87 10.39 0.90
N VAL A 64 -7.82 9.93 1.57
CA VAL A 64 -6.90 10.79 2.34
C VAL A 64 -5.85 11.46 1.46
N GLY A 65 -5.95 11.31 0.13
CA GLY A 65 -5.16 12.03 -0.85
C GLY A 65 -3.76 11.46 -1.11
N LEU A 66 -3.49 10.18 -0.80
CA LEU A 66 -2.19 9.58 -1.07
C LEU A 66 -2.00 9.31 -2.56
N SER A 67 -2.78 8.39 -3.12
CA SER A 67 -2.69 8.00 -4.53
C SER A 67 -3.86 7.09 -4.93
N ASN A 68 -4.17 7.03 -6.24
CA ASN A 68 -4.99 5.97 -6.82
C ASN A 68 -4.15 4.75 -7.26
N TRP A 69 -2.83 4.80 -7.09
CA TRP A 69 -1.96 3.62 -7.18
C TRP A 69 -1.95 2.91 -5.84
N VAL A 70 -1.93 1.58 -5.84
CA VAL A 70 -1.88 0.79 -4.61
C VAL A 70 -1.03 -0.45 -4.78
N LYS A 71 -0.11 -0.68 -3.83
CA LYS A 71 0.52 -1.98 -3.64
C LYS A 71 -0.47 -2.86 -2.88
N LEU A 72 -1.18 -3.71 -3.60
CA LEU A 72 -2.23 -4.54 -3.02
C LEU A 72 -1.61 -5.79 -2.38
N GLU A 73 -1.81 -5.92 -1.08
CA GLU A 73 -1.37 -7.02 -0.24
C GLU A 73 -2.60 -7.62 0.47
N VAL A 74 -2.85 -8.91 0.25
CA VAL A 74 -3.83 -9.70 1.01
C VAL A 74 -3.09 -10.92 1.56
N ILE A 75 -2.86 -10.95 2.86
CA ILE A 75 -2.00 -11.96 3.50
C ILE A 75 -2.82 -13.19 3.88
N GLY A 76 -2.38 -14.37 3.43
CA GLY A 76 -3.02 -15.66 3.77
C GLY A 76 -2.38 -16.35 4.98
N ASP A 77 -1.07 -16.21 5.17
CA ASP A 77 -0.33 -16.80 6.30
C ASP A 77 0.48 -15.74 7.06
N GLN A 78 0.16 -15.51 8.33
CA GLN A 78 0.85 -14.55 9.19
C GLN A 78 2.30 -14.90 9.49
N ARG A 79 2.67 -16.19 9.44
CA ARG A 79 4.02 -16.64 9.75
C ARG A 79 4.95 -16.46 8.55
N THR A 80 4.49 -16.85 7.37
CA THR A 80 5.31 -16.80 6.15
C THR A 80 5.10 -15.53 5.33
N LEU A 81 4.04 -14.78 5.63
CA LEU A 81 3.58 -13.59 4.90
C LEU A 81 3.19 -13.87 3.45
N PHE A 82 2.96 -15.14 3.07
CA PHE A 82 2.49 -15.47 1.73
C PHE A 82 1.11 -14.86 1.46
N PRO A 83 0.85 -14.43 0.22
CA PRO A 83 -0.43 -13.88 -0.17
C PRO A 83 -1.51 -14.98 -0.20
N ASP A 84 -2.75 -14.56 0.04
CA ASP A 84 -3.94 -15.33 -0.35
C ASP A 84 -4.25 -15.01 -1.82
N ASN A 85 -3.96 -15.95 -2.73
CA ASN A 85 -4.10 -15.72 -4.17
C ASN A 85 -5.57 -15.48 -4.59
N GLU A 86 -6.54 -16.16 -3.98
CA GLU A 86 -7.95 -15.99 -4.34
C GLU A 86 -8.47 -14.63 -3.87
N ALA A 87 -8.19 -14.26 -2.62
CA ALA A 87 -8.61 -12.99 -2.07
C ALA A 87 -7.87 -11.80 -2.75
N LEU A 88 -6.61 -11.99 -3.15
CA LEU A 88 -5.85 -11.00 -3.92
C LEU A 88 -6.49 -10.76 -5.30
N LEU A 89 -6.88 -11.81 -6.01
CA LEU A 89 -7.58 -11.71 -7.30
C LEU A 89 -8.94 -11.02 -7.15
N GLU A 90 -9.70 -11.36 -6.12
CA GLU A 90 -10.98 -10.72 -5.81
C GLU A 90 -10.81 -9.21 -5.59
N ALA A 91 -9.92 -8.81 -4.67
CA ALA A 91 -9.65 -7.41 -4.37
C ALA A 91 -9.15 -6.65 -5.61
N THR A 92 -8.28 -7.28 -6.42
CA THR A 92 -7.78 -6.70 -7.67
C THR A 92 -8.92 -6.39 -8.64
N ARG A 93 -9.86 -7.33 -8.85
CA ARG A 93 -11.02 -7.12 -9.74
C ARG A 93 -11.88 -5.95 -9.30
N ILE A 94 -12.08 -5.78 -8.00
CA ILE A 94 -12.86 -4.67 -7.44
C ILE A 94 -12.13 -3.34 -7.67
N LEU A 95 -10.86 -3.26 -7.29
CA LEU A 95 -10.09 -2.03 -7.35
C LEU A 95 -9.83 -1.55 -8.79
N VAL A 96 -9.55 -2.46 -9.72
CA VAL A 96 -9.40 -2.10 -11.13
C VAL A 96 -10.71 -1.52 -11.71
N LYS A 97 -11.87 -2.08 -11.36
CA LYS A 97 -13.19 -1.51 -11.74
C LYS A 97 -13.43 -0.12 -11.16
N GLU A 98 -12.75 0.22 -10.07
CA GLU A 98 -12.79 1.53 -9.42
C GLU A 98 -11.67 2.47 -9.88
N ASN A 99 -10.98 2.16 -10.99
CA ASN A 99 -9.90 2.96 -11.58
C ASN A 99 -8.65 3.11 -10.68
N PHE A 100 -8.35 2.10 -9.85
CA PHE A 100 -7.05 2.00 -9.21
C PHE A 100 -6.00 1.46 -10.19
N VAL A 101 -4.76 1.92 -10.04
CA VAL A 101 -3.59 1.24 -10.61
C VAL A 101 -3.08 0.25 -9.56
N VAL A 102 -3.34 -1.03 -9.78
CA VAL A 102 -3.06 -2.09 -8.80
C VAL A 102 -1.70 -2.72 -9.09
N LEU A 103 -0.83 -2.74 -8.08
CA LEU A 103 0.44 -3.46 -8.06
C LEU A 103 0.31 -4.62 -7.06
N PRO A 104 -0.06 -5.83 -7.51
CA PRO A 104 -0.33 -6.95 -6.61
C PRO A 104 0.96 -7.54 -6.04
N TYR A 105 0.99 -7.74 -4.72
CA TYR A 105 1.97 -8.59 -4.06
C TYR A 105 1.53 -10.05 -4.21
N THR A 106 2.18 -10.76 -5.13
CA THR A 106 1.89 -12.16 -5.46
C THR A 106 3.14 -13.03 -5.27
N ASN A 107 2.97 -14.34 -5.33
CA ASN A 107 4.05 -15.32 -5.33
C ASN A 107 4.47 -15.67 -6.76
N ASP A 108 5.43 -16.58 -6.89
CA ASP A 108 5.92 -17.08 -8.18
C ASP A 108 4.94 -18.11 -8.81
N ASP A 109 3.62 -17.89 -8.68
CA ASP A 109 2.60 -18.78 -9.24
C ASP A 109 2.81 -18.93 -10.75
N PRO A 110 3.09 -20.15 -11.26
CA PRO A 110 3.37 -20.35 -12.68
C PRO A 110 2.09 -20.42 -13.54
N VAL A 111 0.88 -20.30 -12.95
CA VAL A 111 -0.41 -20.51 -13.61
C VAL A 111 -1.34 -19.31 -13.48
#